data_AF-A0A6L9ERH7-F1
#
_entry.id   AF-A0A6L9ERH7-F1
#
_cell.length_a   1.000
_cell.length_b   1.000
_cell.length_c   1.000
_cell.angle_alpha   90.00
_cell.angle_beta   90.00
_cell.angle_gamma   90.00
#
_symmetry.space_group_name_H-M   'P 1'
#
loop_
_entity.id
_entity.type
_entity.pdbx_description
1 polymer ?
#
loop_
_entity_poly.entity_id
_entity_poly.type
_entity_poly.pdbx_seq_one_letter_code
_entity_poly.pdbx_strand_id
1 'polypeptide(L)' 'MKKGEGREEGREEGREEGREEGEKKKALEIAKNLLDILDNETIAVKTGLTINEIEKLR' A
#
# COMPACT_ATOMS: atom_id res chain seq x y z
N MET A 1 31.40 13.34 -16.57
CA MET A 1 30.77 12.35 -15.68
C MET A 1 29.37 12.82 -15.30
N LYS A 2 28.36 11.95 -15.52
CA LYS A 2 27.15 11.78 -14.70
C LYS A 2 26.04 12.86 -14.66
N LYS A 3 25.61 13.45 -15.78
CA LYS A 3 24.35 14.24 -15.84
C LYS A 3 23.10 13.43 -16.24
N GLY A 4 23.29 12.22 -16.78
CA GLY A 4 22.18 11.33 -17.18
C GLY A 4 21.71 10.42 -16.03
N GLU A 5 22.66 9.77 -15.36
CA GLU A 5 22.40 8.75 -14.31
C GLU A 5 21.50 9.27 -13.17
N GLY A 6 21.82 10.43 -12.58
CA GLY A 6 21.01 10.96 -11.46
C GLY A 6 19.58 11.42 -11.81
N ARG A 7 19.26 11.61 -13.10
CA ARG A 7 17.87 11.87 -13.54
C ARG A 7 17.08 10.60 -13.81
N GLU A 8 17.78 9.51 -14.11
CA GLU A 8 17.19 8.20 -14.34
C GLU A 8 16.90 7.52 -13.00
N GLU A 9 17.88 7.50 -12.09
CA GLU A 9 17.74 7.02 -10.71
C GLU A 9 16.59 7.74 -9.99
N GLY A 10 16.56 9.09 -9.99
CA GLY A 10 15.48 9.83 -9.31
C GLY A 10 14.09 9.68 -9.94
N ARG A 11 13.99 9.24 -11.20
CA ARG A 11 12.69 8.91 -11.82
C ARG A 11 12.25 7.49 -11.48
N GLU A 12 13.19 6.57 -11.36
CA GLU A 12 12.93 5.18 -10.98
C GLU A 12 12.49 5.10 -9.52
N GLU A 13 13.25 5.73 -8.61
CA GLU A 13 12.92 5.85 -7.18
C GLU A 13 11.53 6.47 -6.98
N GLY A 14 11.25 7.62 -7.62
CA GLY A 14 9.95 8.28 -7.48
C GLY A 14 8.78 7.47 -8.06
N ARG A 15 9.02 6.60 -9.04
CA ARG A 15 7.99 5.69 -9.58
C ARG A 15 7.72 4.54 -8.62
N GLU A 16 8.77 3.98 -8.03
CA GLU A 16 8.68 2.89 -7.07
C GLU A 16 7.96 3.34 -5.81
N GLU A 17 8.37 4.46 -5.21
CA GLU A 17 7.72 5.06 -4.04
C GLU A 17 6.24 5.36 -4.32
N GLY A 18 5.93 5.96 -5.47
CA GLY A 18 4.55 6.26 -5.85
C GLY A 18 3.68 5.02 -6.04
N ARG A 19 4.25 3.92 -6.56
CA ARG A 19 3.55 2.64 -6.71
C ARG A 19 3.27 2.02 -5.34
N GLU A 20 4.27 1.95 -4.46
CA GLU A 20 4.12 1.38 -3.12
C GLU A 20 3.10 2.15 -2.27
N GLU A 21 3.16 3.49 -2.30
CA GLU A 21 2.18 4.33 -1.63
C GLU A 21 0.76 4.09 -2.18
N GLY A 22 0.63 3.97 -3.50
CA GLY A 22 -0.65 3.71 -4.16
C GLY A 22 -1.24 2.35 -3.77
N GLU A 23 -0.42 1.30 -3.78
CA GLU A 23 -0.82 -0.05 -3.38
C GLU A 23 -1.28 -0.07 -1.92
N LYS A 24 -0.52 0.58 -1.02
CA LYS A 24 -0.89 0.66 0.40
C LYS A 24 -2.18 1.46 0.62
N LYS A 25 -2.34 2.61 -0.04
CA LYS A 25 -3.57 3.42 0.04
C LYS A 25 -4.79 2.62 -0.41
N LYS A 26 -4.66 1.88 -1.53
CA LYS A 26 -5.73 1.03 -2.06
C LYS A 26 -6.08 -0.12 -1.11
N ALA A 27 -5.08 -0.79 -0.52
CA ALA A 27 -5.31 -1.85 0.45
C ALA A 27 -6.10 -1.36 1.67
N LEU A 28 -5.75 -0.17 2.19
CA LEU A 28 -6.45 0.46 3.31
C LEU A 28 -7.89 0.88 2.97
N GLU A 29 -8.13 1.39 1.75
CA GLU A 29 -9.47 1.75 1.30
C GLU A 29 -10.37 0.53 1.19
N ILE A 30 -9.87 -0.56 0.59
CA ILE A 30 -10.60 -1.83 0.50
C ILE A 30 -10.88 -2.36 1.91
N ALA A 31 -9.90 -2.34 2.82
CA ALA A 31 -10.09 -2.79 4.19
C ALA A 31 -11.24 -2.04 4.88
N LYS A 32 -11.25 -0.70 4.83
CA LYS A 32 -12.29 0.13 5.44
C LYS A 32 -13.69 -0.21 4.95
N ASN A 33 -13.85 -0.45 3.64
CA ASN A 33 -15.15 -0.80 3.05
C ASN A 33 -15.65 -2.20 3.46
N LEU A 34 -14.76 -3.06 3.96
CA LEU A 34 -15.08 -4.43 4.36
C LEU A 34 -15.25 -4.60 5.87
N LEU A 35 -14.86 -3.62 6.71
CA LEU A 35 -14.87 -3.74 8.18
C LEU A 35 -16.24 -4.08 8.77
N ASP A 36 -17.31 -3.58 8.17
CA ASP A 36 -18.69 -3.81 8.64
C ASP A 36 -19.31 -5.10 8.08
N ILE A 37 -18.60 -5.79 7.19
CA ILE A 37 -19.12 -6.93 6.42
C ILE A 37 -18.39 -8.22 6.80
N LEU A 38 -17.07 -8.14 7.02
CA LEU A 38 -16.18 -9.29 7.21
C LEU A 38 -15.38 -9.21 8.52
N ASP A 39 -14.90 -10.37 8.97
CA ASP A 39 -13.94 -10.45 10.08
C ASP A 39 -12.54 -9.97 9.69
N ASN A 40 -11.71 -9.68 10.71
CA ASN A 40 -10.37 -9.12 10.50
C ASN A 40 -9.42 -10.06 9.75
N GLU A 41 -9.55 -11.39 9.96
CA GLU A 41 -8.69 -12.39 9.31
C GLU A 41 -8.95 -12.42 7.79
N THR A 42 -10.22 -12.42 7.41
CA THR A 42 -10.63 -12.41 6.01
C THR A 42 -10.22 -11.11 5.32
N ILE A 43 -10.38 -9.97 5.99
CA ILE A 43 -9.96 -8.66 5.44
C ILE A 43 -8.44 -8.63 5.25
N ALA A 44 -7.66 -9.10 6.24
CA ALA A 44 -6.21 -9.19 6.15
C ALA A 44 -5.77 -10.00 4.91
N VAL A 45 -6.35 -11.18 4.70
CA VAL A 45 -6.06 -12.04 3.54
C VAL A 45 -6.42 -11.36 2.21
N LYS A 46 -7.57 -10.66 2.13
CA LYS A 46 -8.04 -10.04 0.88
C LYS A 46 -7.29 -8.75 0.51
N THR A 47 -6.76 -8.04 1.50
CA THR A 47 -6.09 -6.76 1.30
C THR A 47 -4.56 -6.87 1.32
N GLY A 48 -4.03 -7.99 1.80
CA GLY A 48 -2.59 -8.16 2.03
C GLY A 48 -2.08 -7.39 3.25
N LEU A 49 -2.97 -6.82 4.07
CA LEU A 49 -2.63 -6.16 5.32
C LEU A 49 -2.51 -7.19 6.44
N THR A 50 -1.75 -6.85 7.48
CA THR A 50 -1.68 -7.67 8.69
C THR A 50 -2.95 -7.52 9.53
N ILE A 51 -3.27 -8.54 10.34
CA ILE A 51 -4.41 -8.46 11.27
C ILE A 51 -4.30 -7.24 12.19
N ASN A 52 -3.10 -6.95 12.71
CA ASN A 52 -2.84 -5.76 13.53
C ASN A 52 -3.11 -4.43 12.80
N GLU A 53 -2.88 -4.36 11.49
CA GLU A 53 -3.24 -3.18 10.70
C GLU A 53 -4.75 -3.04 10.57
N ILE A 54 -5.47 -4.15 10.38
CA ILE A 54 -6.94 -4.15 10.31
C ILE A 54 -7.55 -3.77 11.66
N GLU A 55 -7.01 -4.27 12.78
CA GLU A 55 -7.46 -3.93 14.13
C GLU A 55 -7.35 -2.42 14.42
N LYS A 56 -6.32 -1.75 13.89
CA LYS A 56 -6.14 -0.29 14.04
C LYS A 56 -7.13 0.54 13.22
N LEU A 57 -7.86 -0.06 12.29
CA LEU A 57 -8.86 0.62 11.47
C LEU A 57 -10.27 0.60 12.09
N ARG A 58 -10.48 -0.19 13.16
CA ARG A 58 -11.72 -0.22 13.93
C ARG A 58 -11.68 0.80 15.08
#